data_AF-A0A2G2H287-F1
#
_entry.id   AF-A0A2G2H287-F1
#
_cell.length_a   1.000
_cell.length_b   1.000
_cell.length_c   1.000
_cell.angle_alpha   90.00
_cell.angle_beta   90.00
_cell.angle_gamma   90.00
#
_symmetry.space_group_name_H-M   'P 1'
#
loop_
_entity.id
_entity.type
_entity.pdbx_description
1 polymer ?
#
loop_
_entity_poly.entity_id
_entity_poly.type
_entity_poly.pdbx_seq_one_letter_code
_entity_poly.pdbx_strand_id
1 'polypeptide(L)' 'MSLIECTDGEWQQAQDGAALCTGTLEVVAGSGPFGLPPLTYEEANAILGAVVLLFATVWGVKTLSRLITQTLR' A
#
# COMPACT_ATOMS: atom_id res chain seq x y z
N MET A 1 1.01 -10.16 6.30
CA MET A 1 -0.14 -11.01 6.69
C MET A 1 -0.41 -11.91 5.51
N SER A 2 -0.24 -13.22 5.64
CA SER A 2 -0.59 -14.17 4.58
C SER A 2 -2.11 -14.28 4.50
N LEU A 3 -2.70 -14.02 3.34
CA LEU A 3 -4.10 -14.36 3.13
C LEU A 3 -4.17 -15.87 2.90
N ILE A 4 -5.08 -16.53 3.60
CA ILE A 4 -5.40 -17.94 3.39
C ILE A 4 -6.74 -17.96 2.68
N GLU A 5 -6.77 -18.56 1.50
CA GLU A 5 -7.99 -18.74 0.72
C GLU A 5 -8.38 -20.23 0.72
N CYS A 6 -9.68 -20.48 0.66
CA CYS A 6 -10.23 -21.81 0.46
C CYS A 6 -10.51 -21.97 -1.03
N THR A 7 -9.64 -22.68 -1.75
CA THR A 7 -9.81 -22.98 -3.17
C THR A 7 -10.58 -24.28 -3.33
N ASP A 8 -11.40 -24.37 -4.39
CA ASP A 8 -12.23 -25.54 -4.70
C ASP A 8 -13.20 -25.98 -3.58
N GLY A 9 -13.57 -25.05 -2.70
CA GLY A 9 -14.46 -25.29 -1.57
C GLY A 9 -15.08 -24.02 -1.00
N GLU A 10 -15.76 -24.15 0.13
CA GLU A 10 -16.42 -23.05 0.83
C GLU A 10 -15.93 -22.94 2.28
N TRP A 11 -15.91 -21.71 2.79
CA TRP A 11 -15.68 -21.46 4.21
C TRP A 11 -16.94 -21.81 5.01
N GLN A 12 -16.78 -22.72 5.97
CA GLN A 12 -17.81 -23.11 6.91
C GLN A 12 -17.33 -22.89 8.35
N GLN A 13 -18.27 -22.78 9.27
CA GLN A 13 -17.97 -22.68 10.70
C GLN A 13 -18.28 -24.02 11.36
N ALA A 14 -17.31 -24.64 12.03
CA ALA A 14 -17.56 -25.83 12.84
C ALA A 14 -18.37 -25.52 14.09
N GLN A 15 -18.89 -26.58 14.70
CA GLN A 15 -19.64 -26.52 15.96
C GLN A 15 -18.81 -25.98 17.14
N ASP A 16 -17.48 -26.04 17.05
CA ASP A 16 -16.54 -25.46 18.02
C ASP A 16 -16.17 -24.00 17.72
N GLY A 17 -16.72 -23.42 16.64
CA GLY A 17 -16.44 -22.06 16.18
C GLY A 17 -15.21 -21.92 15.28
N ALA A 18 -14.49 -23.01 14.97
CA ALA A 18 -13.35 -22.97 14.06
C ALA A 18 -13.79 -22.72 12.61
N ALA A 19 -12.99 -21.95 11.86
CA ALA A 19 -13.17 -21.81 10.41
C ALA A 19 -12.63 -23.05 9.70
N LEU A 20 -13.48 -23.74 8.95
CA LEU A 20 -13.12 -24.87 8.10
C LEU A 20 -13.24 -24.48 6.64
N CYS A 21 -12.25 -24.93 5.86
CA CYS A 21 -12.33 -24.96 4.41
C CYS A 21 -12.72 -26.37 3.99
N THR A 22 -13.79 -26.52 3.19
CA THR A 22 -14.21 -27.83 2.66
C THR A 22 -13.37 -28.31 1.48
N GLY A 23 -12.55 -27.43 0.91
CA GLY A 23 -11.65 -27.68 -0.21
C GLY A 23 -10.18 -27.65 0.20
N THR A 24 -9.34 -27.03 -0.64
CA THR A 24 -7.90 -26.90 -0.42
C THR A 24 -7.57 -25.56 0.21
N LEU A 25 -6.71 -25.58 1.23
CA LEU A 25 -6.18 -24.36 1.84
C LEU A 25 -4.95 -23.90 1.06
N GLU A 26 -5.05 -22.74 0.41
CA GLU A 26 -3.92 -22.13 -0.29
C GLU A 26 -3.51 -20.82 0.39
N VAL A 27 -2.19 -20.65 0.54
CA VAL A 27 -1.62 -19.37 0.98
C VAL A 27 -1.54 -18.48 -0.24
N VAL A 28 -2.51 -17.59 -0.36
CA VAL A 28 -2.51 -16.58 -1.42
C VAL A 28 -1.60 -15.46 -0.98
N ALA A 29 -0.50 -15.27 -1.71
CA ALA A 29 0.26 -14.04 -1.64
C ALA A 29 -0.71 -12.92 -2.03
N GLY A 30 -1.22 -12.19 -1.03
CA GLY A 30 -2.32 -11.25 -1.20
C GLY A 30 -1.99 -10.25 -2.28
N SER A 31 -2.51 -10.44 -3.48
CA SER A 31 -2.32 -9.47 -4.55
C SER A 31 -3.04 -8.19 -4.15
N GLY A 32 -2.30 -7.09 -4.08
CA GLY A 32 -2.84 -5.76 -3.92
C GLY A 32 -3.73 -5.35 -5.10
N PRO A 33 -4.38 -4.20 -5.03
CA PRO A 33 -5.14 -3.67 -6.15
C PRO A 33 -4.26 -3.67 -7.41
N PHE A 34 -4.83 -4.06 -8.55
CA PHE A 34 -4.15 -4.21 -9.84
C PHE A 34 -3.20 -5.43 -9.98
N GLY A 35 -3.29 -6.43 -9.11
CA GLY A 35 -2.44 -7.63 -9.20
C GLY A 35 -0.99 -7.38 -8.80
N LEU A 36 -0.72 -6.23 -8.19
CA LEU A 36 0.59 -5.87 -7.67
C LEU A 36 0.84 -6.61 -6.35
N PRO A 37 2.10 -6.91 -5.99
CA PRO A 37 2.39 -7.46 -4.67
C PRO A 37 1.91 -6.49 -3.57
N PRO A 38 1.56 -7.02 -2.39
CA PRO A 38 1.13 -6.18 -1.28
C PRO A 38 2.32 -5.36 -0.81
N LEU A 39 2.13 -4.03 -0.76
CA LEU A 39 3.17 -3.12 -0.33
C LEU A 39 3.40 -3.28 1.18
N THR A 40 4.65 -3.42 1.60
CA THR A 40 4.97 -3.40 3.03
C THR A 40 4.79 -1.99 3.60
N TYR A 41 4.62 -1.87 4.91
CA TYR A 41 4.55 -0.57 5.57
C TYR A 41 5.82 0.26 5.33
N GLU A 42 6.99 -0.39 5.32
CA GLU A 42 8.28 0.25 5.09
C GLU A 42 8.39 0.79 3.65
N GLU A 43 7.96 -0.01 2.66
CA GLU A 43 7.90 0.39 1.25
C GLU A 43 6.93 1.56 1.05
N ALA A 44 5.75 1.49 1.66
CA ALA A 44 4.75 2.57 1.61
C ALA A 44 5.32 3.88 2.16
N ASN A 45 6.00 3.82 3.30
CA ASN A 45 6.57 4.99 3.95
C ASN A 45 7.76 5.57 3.15
N ALA A 46 8.57 4.71 2.52
CA ALA A 46 9.65 5.15 1.64
C ALA A 46 9.12 5.93 0.42
N ILE A 47 8.07 5.41 -0.23
CA ILE A 47 7.41 6.11 -1.35
C ILE A 47 6.80 7.43 -0.88
N LEU A 48 6.10 7.43 0.25
CA LEU A 48 5.52 8.64 0.81
C LEU A 48 6.58 9.72 1.07
N GLY A 49 7.71 9.33 1.67
CA GLY A 49 8.85 10.23 1.90
C GLY A 49 9.41 10.83 0.61
N ALA A 50 9.58 10.01 -0.44
CA ALA A 50 10.04 10.47 -1.74
C ALA A 50 9.09 11.49 -2.38
N VAL A 51 7.77 11.23 -2.32
CA VAL A 51 6.74 12.14 -2.85
C VAL A 51 6.75 13.48 -2.11
N VAL A 52 6.84 13.46 -0.78
CA VAL A 52 6.89 14.68 0.03
C VAL A 52 8.14 15.50 -0.29
N LEU A 53 9.29 14.86 -0.47
CA LEU A 53 10.55 15.53 -0.81
C LEU A 53 10.49 16.19 -2.20
N LEU A 54 9.94 15.49 -3.19
CA LEU A 54 9.71 16.07 -4.53
C LEU A 54 8.75 17.26 -4.48
N PHE A 55 7.67 17.14 -3.72
CA PHE A 55 6.75 18.27 -3.54
C PHE A 55 7.44 19.47 -2.87
N ALA A 56 8.16 19.23 -1.78
CA ALA A 56 8.85 20.27 -1.03
C ALA A 56 9.91 20.99 -1.87
N THR A 57 10.68 20.26 -2.68
CA THR A 57 11.69 20.85 -3.57
C THR A 57 11.07 21.76 -4.63
N VAL A 58 10.03 21.30 -5.33
CA VAL A 58 9.34 22.12 -6.35
C VAL A 58 8.70 23.36 -5.71
N TRP A 59 8.02 23.18 -4.57
CA TRP A 59 7.39 24.29 -3.86
C TRP A 59 8.43 25.30 -3.34
N GLY A 60 9.55 24.82 -2.81
CA GLY A 60 10.65 25.65 -2.32
C GLY A 60 11.27 26.49 -3.43
N VAL A 61 11.60 25.88 -4.56
CA VAL A 61 12.14 26.60 -5.73
C VAL A 61 11.15 27.65 -6.22
N LYS A 62 9.87 27.30 -6.37
CA LYS A 62 8.83 28.24 -6.81
C LYS A 62 8.70 29.44 -5.86
N THR A 63 8.78 29.20 -4.55
CA THR A 63 8.67 30.24 -3.52
C THR A 63 9.89 31.15 -3.53
N LEU A 64 11.10 30.58 -3.63
CA LEU A 64 12.35 31.32 -3.78
C LEU A 64 12.35 32.19 -5.04
N SER A 65 11.96 31.64 -6.20
CA SER A 65 11.89 32.40 -7.45
C SER A 65 10.93 33.58 -7.34
N ARG A 66 9.79 33.41 -6.65
CA ARG A 66 8.85 34.52 -6.40
C ARG A 66 9.47 35.61 -5.54
N LEU A 67 10.11 35.24 -4.43
CA LEU A 67 10.74 36.19 -3.51
C LEU A 67 11.85 36.99 -4.21
N ILE A 68 12.74 36.30 -4.93
CA ILE A 68 13.84 36.93 -5.69
C ILE A 68 13.27 37.94 -6.71
N THR A 69 12.23 37.54 -7.45
CA THR A 69 11.60 38.40 -8.45
C THR A 69 10.93 39.63 -7.81
N GLN A 70 10.35 39.49 -6.62
CA GLN A 70 9.73 40.61 -5.89
C GLN A 70 10.76 41.57 -5.31
N THR A 71 11.92 41.08 -4.86
CA THR A 71 12.99 41.93 -4.29
C THR A 71 13.80 42.70 -5.34
N LEU A 72 13.79 42.25 -6.60
CA LEU A 72 14.50 42.91 -7.72
C LEU A 72 13.63 43.96 -8.45
N ARG A 73 12.38 44.15 -8.03
CA ARG A 73 11.43 45.13 -8.56
C ARG A 73 11.30 46.31 -7.61
#